data_AF-A0A369AJ17-F1
#
_entry.id   AF-A0A369AJ17-F1
#
_cell.length_a   1.000
_cell.length_b   1.000
_cell.length_c   1.000
_cell.angle_alpha   90.00
_cell.angle_beta   90.00
_cell.angle_gamma   90.00
#
_symmetry.space_group_name_H-M   'P 1'
#
loop_
_entity.id
_entity.type
_entity.pdbx_description
1 polymer ?
#
loop_
_entity_poly.entity_id
_entity_poly.type
_entity_poly.pdbx_seq_one_letter_code
_entity_poly.pdbx_strand_id
1 'polypeptide(L)' 'MSRELMYILISKMHIKLNKLIEASNYDLQDEEVQRYSRRLDKVLIRYNRIMEDTKNYMNTQCTYDIGNEYIRI' A
#
# COMPACT_ATOMS: atom_id res chain seq x y z
N MET A 1 -2.96 -3.24 11.39
CA MET A 1 -3.42 -1.91 10.94
C MET A 1 -4.50 -2.09 9.90
N SER A 2 -5.61 -1.35 9.98
CA SER A 2 -6.65 -1.36 8.94
C SER A 2 -6.13 -0.74 7.63
N ARG A 3 -6.64 -1.20 6.48
CA ARG A 3 -6.27 -0.71 5.14
C ARG A 3 -6.47 0.80 4.99
N GLU A 4 -7.56 1.33 5.57
CA GLU A 4 -7.88 2.77 5.56
C GLU A 4 -6.81 3.60 6.28
N LEU A 5 -6.27 3.08 7.40
CA LEU A 5 -5.21 3.77 8.14
C LEU A 5 -3.91 3.82 7.33
N MET A 6 -3.60 2.79 6.55
CA MET A 6 -2.45 2.81 5.63
C MET A 6 -2.66 3.81 4.51
N TYR A 7 -3.86 3.88 3.94
CA TYR A 7 -4.18 4.85 2.89
C TYR A 7 -4.01 6.29 3.41
N ILE A 8 -4.58 6.61 4.58
CA ILE A 8 -4.42 7.92 5.23
C ILE A 8 -2.94 8.23 5.49
N LEU A 9 -2.16 7.26 5.94
CA LEU A 9 -0.74 7.42 6.18
C LEU A 9 0.02 7.76 4.89
N ILE A 10 -0.22 7.01 3.82
CA ILE A 10 0.40 7.22 2.51
C ILE A 10 0.06 8.62 1.98
N SER A 11 -1.21 9.03 2.02
CA SER A 11 -1.64 10.36 1.61
C SER A 11 -0.92 11.47 2.39
N LYS A 12 -0.82 11.34 3.72
CA LYS A 12 -0.08 12.29 4.57
C LYS A 12 1.41 12.35 4.21
N MET A 13 2.01 11.21 3.90
CA MET A 13 3.41 11.16 3.47
C MET A 13 3.61 11.83 2.10
N HIS A 14 2.71 11.65 1.13
CA HIS A 14 2.78 12.37 -0.15
C HIS A 14 2.70 13.89 0.03
N ILE A 15 1.75 14.38 0.83
CA ILE A 15 1.62 15.82 1.12
C ILE A 15 2.91 16.35 1.77
N LYS A 16 3.49 15.59 2.70
CA LYS A 16 4.72 15.99 3.37
C LYS A 16 5.92 15.98 2.42
N LEU A 17 6.02 15.01 1.51
CA LEU A 17 7.08 14.98 0.49
C LEU A 17 6.98 16.21 -0.42
N ASN A 18 5.78 16.58 -0.88
CA ASN A 18 5.58 17.76 -1.72
C ASN A 18 6.04 19.05 -1.01
N LYS A 19 5.67 19.22 0.26
CA LYS A 19 6.13 20.37 1.07
C LYS A 19 7.65 20.39 1.22
N LEU A 20 8.27 19.22 1.30
CA LEU A 20 9.72 19.10 1.44
C LEU A 20 10.42 19.49 0.14
N ILE A 21 9.87 19.08 -1.01
CA ILE A 21 10.32 19.50 -2.34
C ILE A 21 10.16 21.02 -2.53
N GLU A 22 9.03 21.59 -2.13
CA GLU A 22 8.81 23.04 -2.18
C GLU A 22 9.83 23.79 -1.29
N ALA A 23 10.11 23.28 -0.09
CA ALA A 23 11.08 23.86 0.83
C ALA A 23 12.53 23.74 0.33
N SER A 24 12.86 22.70 -0.45
CA SER A 24 14.18 22.50 -1.07
C SER A 24 14.30 23.19 -2.45
N ASN A 25 13.46 24.19 -2.76
CA ASN A 25 13.44 24.90 -4.05
C ASN A 25 13.28 23.96 -5.26
N TYR A 26 12.49 22.91 -5.10
CA TYR A 26 12.28 21.86 -6.10
C TYR A 26 13.54 21.07 -6.46
N ASP A 27 14.58 21.14 -5.63
CA ASP A 27 15.73 20.26 -5.77
C ASP A 27 15.33 18.83 -5.34
N LEU A 28 15.14 17.98 -6.35
CA LEU A 28 14.84 16.56 -6.16
C LEU A 28 16.08 15.74 -5.77
N GLN A 29 17.28 16.29 -5.95
CA GLN A 29 18.53 15.65 -5.52
C GLN A 29 18.91 16.01 -4.08
N ASP A 30 18.17 16.94 -3.47
CA ASP A 30 18.30 17.24 -2.05
C ASP A 30 18.24 15.95 -1.21
N GLU A 31 19.19 15.84 -0.27
CA GLU A 31 19.39 14.62 0.51
C GLU A 31 18.16 14.31 1.38
N GLU A 32 17.49 15.35 1.89
CA GLU A 32 16.31 15.20 2.74
C GLU A 32 15.09 14.74 1.90
N VAL A 33 14.90 15.32 0.70
CA VAL A 33 13.89 14.87 -0.27
C VAL A 33 14.12 13.41 -0.65
N GLN A 34 15.36 13.06 -1.01
CA GLN A 34 15.75 11.71 -1.39
C GLN A 34 15.53 10.70 -0.26
N ARG A 35 15.93 11.05 0.97
CA ARG A 35 15.73 10.20 2.14
C ARG A 35 14.26 10.01 2.46
N TYR A 36 13.45 11.06 2.37
CA TYR A 36 12.02 10.99 2.63
C TYR A 36 11.28 10.21 1.54
N SER A 37 11.64 10.40 0.27
CA SER A 37 11.13 9.65 -0.88
C SER A 37 11.38 8.15 -0.72
N ARG A 38 12.62 7.73 -0.42
CA ARG A 38 12.96 6.32 -0.13
C ARG A 38 12.15 5.74 1.04
N ARG A 39 11.79 6.56 2.02
CA ARG A 39 10.98 6.11 3.15
C ARG A 39 9.53 5.89 2.74
N LEU A 40 8.97 6.76 1.91
CA LEU A 40 7.62 6.60 1.36
C LEU A 40 7.54 5.36 0.45
N ASP A 41 8.54 5.13 -0.39
CA ASP A 41 8.61 3.97 -1.27
C ASP A 41 8.54 2.64 -0.52
N LYS A 42 9.29 2.50 0.59
CA LYS A 42 9.20 1.31 1.46
C LYS A 42 7.81 1.09 2.05
N VAL A 43 7.08 2.16 2.38
CA VAL A 43 5.71 2.08 2.88
C VAL A 43 4.76 1.60 1.78
N LEU A 44 4.92 2.11 0.55
CA LEU A 44 4.14 1.68 -0.61
C LEU A 44 4.38 0.20 -0.95
N ILE A 45 5.63 -0.25 -0.95
CA ILE A 45 5.97 -1.67 -1.17
C ILE A 45 5.27 -2.55 -0.13
N ARG A 46 5.31 -2.16 1.15
CA ARG A 46 4.63 -2.91 2.22
C ARG A 46 3.11 -2.90 2.04
N TYR A 47 2.53 -1.78 1.64
CA TYR A 47 1.10 -1.68 1.35
C TYR A 47 0.68 -2.59 0.21
N ASN A 48 1.43 -2.57 -0.91
CA ASN A 48 1.17 -3.43 -2.06
C ASN A 48 1.20 -4.91 -1.68
N ARG A 49 2.21 -5.34 -0.91
CA ARG A 49 2.29 -6.72 -0.43
C ARG A 49 1.08 -7.12 0.42
N ILE A 50 0.63 -6.24 1.32
CA ILE A 50 -0.56 -6.50 2.14
C ILE A 50 -1.83 -6.58 1.26
N MET A 51 -1.91 -5.77 0.20
CA MET A 51 -3.02 -5.84 -0.76
C MET A 51 -3.00 -7.12 -1.56
N GLU A 52 -1.83 -7.57 -2.02
CA GLU A 52 -1.65 -8.84 -2.73
C GLU A 52 -1.99 -10.04 -1.84
N ASP A 53 -1.49 -10.06 -0.60
CA ASP A 53 -1.78 -11.11 0.37
C ASP A 53 -3.29 -11.17 0.69
N THR A 54 -3.95 -10.01 0.79
CA THR A 54 -5.42 -9.95 0.98
C THR A 54 -6.17 -10.47 -0.25
N LYS A 55 -5.69 -10.15 -1.46
CA LYS A 55 -6.30 -10.63 -2.71
C LYS A 55 -6.16 -12.15 -2.85
N ASN A 56 -5.01 -12.70 -2.46
CA ASN A 56 -4.79 -14.14 -2.43
C ASN A 56 -5.66 -14.84 -1.36
N TYR A 57 -5.82 -14.25 -0.18
CA TYR A 57 -6.69 -14.79 0.86
C TYR A 57 -8.17 -14.83 0.42
N MET A 58 -8.64 -13.78 -0.27
CA MET A 58 -10.01 -13.77 -0.83
C MET A 58 -10.19 -14.75 -1.99
N ASN A 59 -9.17 -14.95 -2.83
CA ASN A 59 -9.20 -15.99 -3.87
C ASN A 59 -9.22 -17.41 -3.30
N THR A 60 -8.60 -17.64 -2.13
CA THR A 60 -8.58 -18.97 -1.49
C THR A 60 -9.85 -19.24 -0.65
N GLN A 61 -10.54 -18.19 -0.19
CA GLN A 61 -11.81 -18.31 0.53
C GLN A 61 -12.98 -18.63 -0.42
N CYS A 62 -12.94 -18.20 -1.68
CA CYS A 62 -13.97 -18.54 -2.67
C CYS A 62 -13.87 -19.97 -3.26
N THR A 63 -12.85 -20.77 -2.92
CA THR A 63 -12.75 -22.17 -3.38
C THR A 63 -13.28 -23.19 -2.37
N TYR A 64 -13.77 -22.76 -1.20
CA TYR A 64 -14.36 -23.64 -0.19
C TYR A 64 -15.89 -23.52 -0.04
N ASP A 65 -16.54 -22.70 -0.88
CA ASP A 65 -18.01 -22.59 -0.92
C ASP A 65 -18.64 -23.14 -2.22
N ILE A 66 -17.85 -23.72 -3.13
CA ILE A 66 -18.35 -24.41 -4.34
C ILE A 66 -17.98 -25.90 -4.30
N GLY A 67 -18.25 -26.54 -3.17
CA GLY A 67 -17.89 -27.95 -2.94
C GLY A 67 -19.00 -28.84 -2.42
N ASN A 68 -20.27 -28.40 -2.39
CA ASN A 68 -21.33 -29.20 -1.75
C ASN A 68 -22.74 -29.02 -2.33
N GLU A 69 -22.89 -28.87 -3.65
CA GLU A 69 -24.23 -28.91 -4.27
C GLU A 69 -24.30 -29.66 -5.62
N TYR A 70 -23.46 -30.67 -5.86
CA TYR A 70 -23.69 -31.57 -7.01
C TYR A 70 -23.21 -33.02 -6.76
N ILE A 71 -23.57 -33.62 -5.63
CA ILE A 71 -23.80 -35.08 -5.56
C ILE A 71 -24.99 -35.33 -4.63
N ARG A 72 -26.20 -35.17 -5.16
CA ARG A 72 -27.39 -35.81 -4.62
C ARG A 72 -28.24 -36.32 -5.77
N ILE A 73 -28.23 -37.66 -5.85
CA ILE A 73 -29.06 -38.57 -6.65
C ILE A 73 -28.65 -38.69 -8.13
#